data_AF-A0A259PD42-F1
#
_entry.id   AF-A0A259PD42-F1
#
_cell.length_a   1.000
_cell.length_b   1.000
_cell.length_c   1.000
_cell.angle_alpha   90.00
_cell.angle_beta   90.00
_cell.angle_gamma   90.00
#
_symmetry.space_group_name_H-M   'P 1'
#
loop_
_entity.id
_entity.type
_entity.pdbx_description
1 polymer ?
#
loop_
_entity_poly.entity_id
_entity_poly.type
_entity_poly.pdbx_seq_one_letter_code
_entity_poly.pdbx_strand_id
1 'polypeptide(L)'
;VALAYKVGMRNINGGGATITRSEPTLSRVWPMGIPKGRDFQVYAACSNEETYTHNWTGPYFGFERAIETYQMTDSPRRLKALDVYFHPYIVTKQAGAMSLHKVWQWAIRQTTHPIFGKQYSDSVLAWRQATVAALLDGGWRLRGTPALRQWRVGEHTARPDLERCSAIAGHTTHAGMRYVHATSDQAILHVGGQSPLPYLIDANADIIRFETMPGGGWTLEFAGHVPLQANLTLPPGWRVQTGPAVQVQLGTGTARIDSRDTRAALRILPKA
;
A
#
# COMPACT_ATOMS: atom_id res chain seq x y z
N VAL A 1 -20.66 3.01 14.72
CA VAL A 1 -20.32 2.01 13.67
C VAL A 1 -21.55 1.60 12.87
N ALA A 2 -22.50 0.87 13.46
CA ALA A 2 -23.67 0.32 12.76
C ALA A 2 -24.42 1.31 11.86
N LEU A 3 -24.75 2.50 12.36
CA LEU A 3 -25.46 3.52 11.57
C LEU A 3 -24.66 3.94 10.32
N ALA A 4 -23.36 4.21 10.47
CA ALA A 4 -22.50 4.59 9.35
C ALA A 4 -22.46 3.49 8.28
N TYR A 5 -22.31 2.23 8.68
CA TYR A 5 -22.29 1.10 7.74
C TYR A 5 -23.63 0.88 7.07
N LYS A 6 -24.75 1.03 7.80
CA LYS A 6 -26.11 0.91 7.25
C LYS A 6 -26.38 1.91 6.12
N VAL A 7 -25.80 3.10 6.18
CA VAL A 7 -25.95 4.14 5.14
C VAL A 7 -24.82 4.14 4.09
N GLY A 8 -24.00 3.08 4.04
CA GLY A 8 -22.93 2.94 3.06
C GLY A 8 -21.64 3.71 3.36
N MET A 9 -21.58 4.43 4.49
CA MET A 9 -20.37 5.11 4.94
C MET A 9 -19.39 4.16 5.63
N ARG A 10 -18.20 4.68 5.94
CA ARG A 10 -17.23 4.01 6.81
C ARG A 10 -17.09 4.74 8.13
N ASN A 11 -16.61 4.00 9.13
CA ASN A 11 -16.34 4.51 10.46
C ASN A 11 -14.87 4.24 10.74
N ILE A 12 -14.11 5.34 10.78
CA ILE A 12 -12.68 5.40 11.07
C ILE A 12 -12.49 6.32 12.29
N ASN A 13 -11.32 6.27 12.90
CA ASN A 13 -10.88 7.01 14.09
C ASN A 13 -11.10 6.26 15.42
N GLY A 14 -10.49 6.84 16.46
CA GLY A 14 -10.09 6.13 17.68
C GLY A 14 -8.78 5.37 17.45
N GLY A 15 -8.04 5.13 18.53
CA GLY A 15 -6.76 4.45 18.49
C GLY A 15 -5.67 5.24 17.75
N GLY A 16 -4.92 4.58 16.87
CA GLY A 16 -3.77 5.15 16.16
C GLY A 16 -2.45 4.83 16.86
N ALA A 17 -1.40 4.56 16.08
CA ALA A 17 -0.06 4.41 16.64
C ALA A 17 0.48 5.75 17.21
N THR A 18 1.12 5.66 18.37
CA THR A 18 1.77 6.78 19.08
C THR A 18 3.19 6.42 19.51
N ILE A 19 3.76 5.36 18.94
CA ILE A 19 5.10 4.89 19.28
C ILE A 19 6.13 5.94 18.90
N THR A 20 7.05 6.24 19.81
CA THR A 20 8.13 7.22 19.57
C THR A 20 9.44 6.67 20.10
N ARG A 21 10.56 7.33 19.80
CA ARG A 21 11.88 6.89 20.27
C ARG A 21 12.02 6.95 21.80
N SER A 22 11.30 7.87 22.45
CA SER A 22 11.25 7.95 23.91
C SER A 22 10.30 6.92 24.54
N GLU A 23 9.37 6.37 23.76
CA GLU A 23 8.40 5.35 24.21
C GLU A 23 8.34 4.18 23.20
N PRO A 24 9.45 3.43 23.01
CA PRO A 24 9.63 2.49 21.91
C PRO A 24 8.99 1.13 22.20
N THR A 25 7.70 1.10 22.51
CA THR A 25 6.96 -0.12 22.88
C THR A 25 5.83 -0.41 21.90
N LEU A 26 5.67 -1.68 21.52
CA LEU A 26 4.55 -2.12 20.66
C LEU A 26 3.18 -1.91 21.32
N SER A 27 3.11 -1.74 22.63
CA SER A 27 1.87 -1.35 23.32
C SER A 27 1.35 0.03 22.88
N ARG A 28 2.21 0.88 22.29
CA ARG A 28 1.87 2.17 21.66
C ARG A 28 1.42 2.02 20.20
N VAL A 29 1.36 0.81 19.67
CA VAL A 29 0.86 0.51 18.32
C VAL A 29 -0.48 -0.20 18.44
N TRP A 30 -1.57 0.58 18.34
CA TRP A 30 -2.93 0.06 18.46
C TRP A 30 -3.25 -0.98 17.38
N PRO A 31 -4.21 -1.91 17.59
CA PRO A 31 -4.68 -2.79 16.54
C PRO A 31 -5.32 -2.01 15.37
N MET A 32 -5.72 -2.69 14.29
CA MET A 32 -6.42 -2.03 13.17
C MET A 32 -7.85 -1.58 13.50
N GLY A 33 -8.39 -2.02 14.64
CA GLY A 33 -9.74 -1.73 15.04
C GLY A 33 -10.22 -2.63 16.17
N ILE A 34 -11.51 -2.55 16.47
CA ILE A 34 -12.16 -3.32 17.55
C ILE A 34 -13.54 -3.83 17.12
N PRO A 35 -13.95 -5.05 17.49
CA PRO A 35 -15.32 -5.52 17.31
C PRO A 35 -16.34 -4.63 18.05
N LYS A 36 -17.48 -4.36 17.42
CA LYS A 36 -18.62 -3.63 17.98
C LYS A 36 -19.89 -4.37 17.64
N GLY A 37 -20.20 -5.40 18.45
CA GLY A 37 -21.28 -6.35 18.15
C GLY A 37 -20.97 -7.10 16.85
N ARG A 38 -21.89 -7.05 15.89
CA ARG A 38 -21.70 -7.64 14.56
C ARG A 38 -20.80 -6.82 13.63
N ASP A 39 -20.55 -5.55 13.98
CA ASP A 39 -19.75 -4.64 13.17
C ASP A 39 -18.30 -4.59 13.69
N PHE A 40 -17.42 -3.92 12.92
CA PHE A 40 -16.04 -3.67 13.31
C PHE A 40 -15.75 -2.17 13.19
N GLN A 41 -15.25 -1.54 14.25
CA GLN A 41 -14.76 -0.17 14.17
C GLN A 41 -13.32 -0.20 13.66
N VAL A 42 -13.05 0.50 12.55
CA VAL A 42 -11.67 0.69 12.07
C VAL A 42 -11.05 1.87 12.81
N TYR A 43 -9.80 1.71 13.27
CA TYR A 43 -9.04 2.79 13.89
C TYR A 43 -8.29 3.62 12.86
N ALA A 44 -7.90 4.84 13.23
CA ALA A 44 -6.89 5.57 12.44
C ALA A 44 -5.59 4.75 12.39
N ALA A 45 -4.80 4.90 11.33
CA ALA A 45 -3.55 4.13 11.23
C ALA A 45 -2.53 4.66 12.25
N CYS A 46 -2.39 5.98 12.31
CA CYS A 46 -1.54 6.72 13.25
C CYS A 46 -2.37 7.78 14.00
N SER A 47 -1.90 8.20 15.16
CA SER A 47 -2.57 9.26 15.91
C SER A 47 -2.30 10.65 15.31
N ASN A 48 -3.19 11.59 15.61
CA ASN A 48 -3.11 12.99 15.20
C ASN A 48 -2.19 13.82 16.12
N GLU A 49 -2.16 15.13 15.91
CA GLU A 49 -1.37 16.08 16.70
C GLU A 49 -1.75 16.17 18.17
N GLU A 50 -2.99 15.84 18.54
CA GLU A 50 -3.51 15.94 19.92
C GLU A 50 -2.60 15.17 20.88
N THR A 51 -2.23 13.94 20.50
CA THR A 51 -1.40 13.06 21.31
C THR A 51 -0.01 13.64 21.54
N TYR A 52 0.56 14.31 20.54
CA TYR A 52 1.91 14.86 20.64
C TYR A 52 1.95 16.25 21.28
N THR A 53 0.79 16.88 21.48
CA THR A 53 0.65 18.27 21.99
C THR A 53 -0.11 18.35 23.30
N HIS A 54 -0.34 17.21 23.96
CA HIS A 54 -1.13 17.08 25.19
C HIS A 54 -2.51 17.76 25.07
N ASN A 55 -3.26 17.38 24.04
CA ASN A 55 -4.56 18.00 23.74
C ASN A 55 -4.46 19.52 23.58
N TRP A 56 -3.49 19.94 22.78
CA TRP A 56 -3.23 21.34 22.45
C TRP A 56 -2.87 22.24 23.66
N THR A 57 -2.28 21.67 24.71
CA THR A 57 -1.70 22.43 25.85
C THR A 57 -0.19 22.65 25.72
N GLY A 58 0.42 22.06 24.69
CA GLY A 58 1.82 22.21 24.32
C GLY A 58 2.65 20.96 24.67
N PRO A 59 3.87 20.81 24.15
CA PRO A 59 4.54 21.72 23.23
C PRO A 59 3.85 21.76 21.86
N TYR A 60 3.56 22.96 21.34
CA TYR A 60 2.81 23.12 20.09
C TYR A 60 3.57 22.63 18.84
N PHE A 61 4.88 22.39 18.94
CA PHE A 61 5.68 21.75 17.89
C PHE A 61 5.66 20.21 17.96
N GLY A 62 4.97 19.62 18.94
CA GLY A 62 5.08 18.19 19.24
C GLY A 62 4.72 17.27 18.07
N PHE A 63 3.87 17.70 17.14
CA PHE A 63 3.45 16.88 16.00
C PHE A 63 4.61 16.44 15.09
N GLU A 64 5.77 17.11 15.13
CA GLU A 64 6.97 16.65 14.42
C GLU A 64 7.35 15.21 14.77
N ARG A 65 7.02 14.77 15.99
CA ARG A 65 7.30 13.43 16.48
C ARG A 65 6.47 12.35 15.78
N ALA A 66 5.42 12.70 15.04
CA ALA A 66 4.71 11.76 14.19
C ALA A 66 5.64 11.10 13.15
N ILE A 67 6.72 11.79 12.74
CA ILE A 67 7.76 11.21 11.87
C ILE A 67 8.42 10.00 12.56
N GLU A 68 8.68 10.06 13.87
CA GLU A 68 9.21 8.92 14.62
C GLU A 68 8.24 7.74 14.55
N THR A 69 6.95 7.99 14.78
CA THR A 69 5.88 6.99 14.66
C THR A 69 5.87 6.33 13.29
N TYR A 70 5.93 7.11 12.21
CA TYR A 70 5.93 6.57 10.85
C TYR A 70 7.15 5.70 10.57
N GLN A 71 8.34 6.14 10.99
CA GLN A 71 9.57 5.35 10.82
C GLN A 71 9.52 4.03 11.59
N MET A 72 9.10 4.08 12.85
CA MET A 72 9.09 2.93 13.76
C MET A 72 7.95 1.94 13.46
N THR A 73 6.91 2.38 12.74
CA THR A 73 5.83 1.50 12.27
C THR A 73 6.03 1.02 10.83
N ASP A 74 7.06 1.48 10.13
CA ASP A 74 7.45 1.00 8.80
C ASP A 74 8.62 0.00 8.85
N SER A 75 9.57 0.19 9.76
CA SER A 75 10.80 -0.62 9.90
C SER A 75 11.12 -0.92 11.37
N PRO A 76 11.66 -2.13 11.71
CA PRO A 76 12.06 -3.22 10.82
C PRO A 76 10.90 -4.10 10.34
N ARG A 77 9.66 -3.80 10.77
CA ARG A 77 8.44 -4.47 10.30
C ARG A 77 7.38 -3.40 10.03
N ARG A 78 6.74 -3.48 8.86
CA ARG A 78 5.62 -2.60 8.53
C ARG A 78 4.36 -3.04 9.27
N LEU A 79 3.92 -2.21 10.22
CA LEU A 79 2.79 -2.44 11.11
C LEU A 79 1.60 -1.53 10.79
N LYS A 80 1.85 -0.32 10.26
CA LYS A 80 0.81 0.69 10.00
C LYS A 80 1.03 1.36 8.64
N ALA A 81 -0.05 1.90 8.10
CA ALA A 81 0.02 2.84 6.99
C ALA A 81 0.50 4.21 7.52
N LEU A 82 1.13 4.99 6.63
CA LEU A 82 1.41 6.40 6.87
C LEU A 82 0.08 7.17 6.85
N ASP A 83 -0.17 7.99 7.87
CA ASP A 83 -1.42 8.71 8.05
C ASP A 83 -1.14 10.09 8.67
N VAL A 84 -1.15 11.13 7.84
CA VAL A 84 -0.99 12.52 8.28
C VAL A 84 -2.35 13.04 8.72
N TYR A 85 -2.77 12.60 9.91
CA TYR A 85 -4.02 12.99 10.53
C TYR A 85 -3.81 14.24 11.39
N PHE A 86 -4.58 15.31 11.14
CA PHE A 86 -4.55 16.49 12.00
C PHE A 86 -5.89 17.24 12.10
N HIS A 87 -6.05 18.07 13.13
CA HIS A 87 -7.13 19.05 13.23
C HIS A 87 -6.70 20.45 12.77
N PRO A 88 -7.59 21.23 12.12
CA PRO A 88 -7.25 22.56 11.61
C PRO A 88 -6.72 23.55 12.66
N TYR A 89 -7.06 23.38 13.95
CA TYR A 89 -6.55 24.28 14.99
C TYR A 89 -5.03 24.23 15.12
N ILE A 90 -4.34 23.22 14.57
CA ILE A 90 -2.88 23.10 14.63
C ILE A 90 -2.18 24.36 14.07
N VAL A 91 -2.81 25.08 13.14
CA VAL A 91 -2.23 26.30 12.56
C VAL A 91 -2.50 27.56 13.38
N THR A 92 -3.24 27.48 14.48
CA THR A 92 -3.50 28.62 15.38
C THR A 92 -2.25 29.10 16.12
N LYS A 93 -1.20 28.27 16.16
CA LYS A 93 0.12 28.59 16.72
C LYS A 93 1.17 28.38 15.65
N GLN A 94 2.11 29.31 15.52
CA GLN A 94 3.18 29.24 14.51
C GLN A 94 4.00 27.93 14.62
N ALA A 95 4.32 27.51 15.85
CA ALA A 95 5.04 26.25 16.09
C ALA A 95 4.26 25.02 15.57
N GLY A 96 2.93 25.02 15.69
CA GLY A 96 2.08 23.98 15.15
C GLY A 96 2.05 23.96 13.63
N ALA A 97 1.89 25.13 13.00
CA ALA A 97 1.96 25.26 11.55
C ALA A 97 3.31 24.77 10.98
N MET A 98 4.42 25.11 11.64
CA MET A 98 5.76 24.63 11.26
C MET A 98 5.90 23.12 11.43
N SER A 99 5.38 22.56 12.51
CA SER A 99 5.41 21.11 12.74
C SER A 99 4.62 20.34 11.67
N LEU A 100 3.42 20.80 11.31
CA LEU A 100 2.61 20.23 10.24
C LEU A 100 3.35 20.31 8.89
N HIS A 101 3.94 21.46 8.59
CA HIS A 101 4.70 21.64 7.35
C HIS A 101 5.88 20.66 7.27
N LYS A 102 6.61 20.48 8.37
CA LYS A 102 7.73 19.52 8.45
C LYS A 102 7.25 18.08 8.23
N VAL A 103 6.17 17.67 8.88
CA VAL A 103 5.58 16.33 8.72
C VAL A 103 5.12 16.11 7.28
N TRP A 104 4.43 17.08 6.69
CA TRP A 104 3.94 17.00 5.32
C TRP A 104 5.09 16.88 4.31
N GLN A 105 6.10 17.74 4.44
CA GLN A 105 7.31 17.72 3.61
C GLN A 105 8.03 16.38 3.70
N TRP A 106 8.10 15.79 4.90
CA TRP A 106 8.65 14.46 5.08
C TRP A 106 7.80 13.39 4.37
N ALA A 107 6.48 13.42 4.56
CA ALA A 107 5.54 12.43 4.02
C ALA A 107 5.54 12.37 2.49
N ILE A 108 5.51 13.52 1.81
CA ILE A 108 5.46 13.57 0.33
C ILE A 108 6.76 13.09 -0.35
N ARG A 109 7.86 12.95 0.40
CA ARG A 109 9.12 12.38 -0.09
C ARG A 109 9.18 10.86 0.05
N GLN A 110 8.21 10.25 0.73
CA GLN A 110 8.17 8.79 0.88
C GLN A 110 7.56 8.13 -0.35
N THR A 111 8.04 6.93 -0.68
CA THR A 111 7.39 6.09 -1.70
C THR A 111 6.11 5.52 -1.11
N THR A 112 4.96 6.06 -1.53
CA THR A 112 3.64 5.70 -1.00
C THR A 112 2.67 5.37 -2.13
N HIS A 113 1.61 4.67 -1.77
CA HIS A 113 0.41 4.48 -2.59
C HIS A 113 -0.71 5.27 -1.91
N PRO A 114 -0.93 6.55 -2.28
CA PRO A 114 -1.94 7.38 -1.65
C PRO A 114 -3.33 6.82 -1.90
N ILE A 115 -4.17 6.78 -0.86
CA ILE A 115 -5.54 6.29 -0.91
C ILE A 115 -6.45 7.16 -0.07
N PHE A 116 -7.76 7.14 -0.35
CA PHE A 116 -8.74 7.76 0.53
C PHE A 116 -8.91 6.97 1.82
N GLY A 117 -9.29 7.65 2.91
CA GLY A 117 -9.60 6.99 4.19
C GLY A 117 -10.68 5.91 4.09
N LYS A 118 -11.62 6.05 3.14
CA LYS A 118 -12.60 5.00 2.83
C LYS A 118 -11.92 3.73 2.28
N GLN A 119 -10.98 3.86 1.34
CA GLN A 119 -10.25 2.72 0.78
C GLN A 119 -9.42 2.03 1.87
N TYR A 120 -8.75 2.78 2.74
CA TYR A 120 -8.06 2.22 3.91
C TYR A 120 -9.01 1.39 4.79
N SER A 121 -10.17 1.96 5.14
CA SER A 121 -11.18 1.25 5.94
C SER A 121 -11.70 -0.01 5.22
N ASP A 122 -11.89 0.05 3.90
CA ASP A 122 -12.31 -1.09 3.10
C ASP A 122 -11.25 -2.19 3.10
N SER A 123 -9.97 -1.85 2.97
CA SER A 123 -8.87 -2.82 3.02
C SER A 123 -8.75 -3.51 4.39
N VAL A 124 -8.92 -2.77 5.50
CA VAL A 124 -8.92 -3.36 6.85
C VAL A 124 -10.07 -4.36 7.02
N LEU A 125 -11.28 -4.02 6.55
CA LEU A 125 -12.43 -4.91 6.62
C LEU A 125 -12.26 -6.13 5.71
N ALA A 126 -11.69 -5.94 4.51
CA ALA A 126 -11.41 -7.00 3.56
C ALA A 126 -10.41 -8.02 4.11
N TRP A 127 -9.33 -7.56 4.76
CA TRP A 127 -8.35 -8.44 5.40
C TRP A 127 -8.98 -9.36 6.44
N ARG A 128 -9.97 -8.90 7.20
CA ARG A 128 -10.67 -9.72 8.21
C ARG A 128 -11.48 -10.87 7.61
N GLN A 129 -11.82 -10.78 6.32
CA GLN A 129 -12.59 -11.79 5.59
C GLN A 129 -11.69 -12.62 4.66
N ALA A 130 -10.38 -12.33 4.65
CA ALA A 130 -9.42 -12.97 3.78
C ALA A 130 -9.25 -14.45 4.16
N THR A 131 -9.14 -15.30 3.15
CA THR A 131 -8.88 -16.73 3.33
C THR A 131 -7.68 -17.15 2.50
N VAL A 132 -6.88 -18.05 3.08
CA VAL A 132 -5.74 -18.69 2.42
C VAL A 132 -5.94 -20.19 2.50
N ALA A 133 -5.82 -20.87 1.37
CA ALA A 133 -5.92 -22.33 1.30
C ALA A 133 -4.73 -22.90 0.54
N ALA A 134 -4.15 -23.99 1.04
CA ALA A 134 -3.16 -24.77 0.31
C ALA A 134 -3.84 -25.55 -0.84
N LEU A 135 -3.17 -25.66 -1.97
CA LEU A 135 -3.55 -26.48 -3.11
C LEU A 135 -2.75 -27.79 -3.12
N LEU A 136 -3.30 -28.84 -3.73
CA LEU A 136 -2.68 -30.17 -3.77
C LEU A 136 -1.37 -30.21 -4.56
N ASP A 137 -1.17 -29.27 -5.48
CA ASP A 137 0.02 -29.12 -6.32
C ASP A 137 1.11 -28.20 -5.71
N GLY A 138 0.96 -27.88 -4.42
CA GLY A 138 1.89 -27.02 -3.67
C GLY A 138 1.67 -25.52 -3.84
N GLY A 139 0.61 -25.09 -4.53
CA GLY A 139 0.21 -23.68 -4.62
C GLY A 139 -0.60 -23.19 -3.41
N TRP A 140 -0.87 -21.89 -3.40
CA TRP A 140 -1.73 -21.23 -2.42
C TRP A 140 -2.85 -20.47 -3.12
N ARG A 141 -4.10 -20.73 -2.75
CA ARG A 141 -5.24 -19.92 -3.14
C ARG A 141 -5.43 -18.80 -2.13
N LEU A 142 -5.41 -17.58 -2.65
CA LEU A 142 -5.61 -16.34 -1.90
C LEU A 142 -6.99 -15.79 -2.27
N ARG A 143 -7.87 -15.60 -1.30
CA ARG A 143 -9.19 -15.00 -1.53
C ARG A 143 -9.45 -13.85 -0.58
N GLY A 144 -9.91 -12.74 -1.10
CA GLY A 144 -10.35 -11.56 -0.35
C GLY A 144 -11.55 -10.92 -1.02
N THR A 145 -11.93 -9.73 -0.56
CA THR A 145 -12.87 -8.87 -1.29
C THR A 145 -12.10 -7.99 -2.29
N PRO A 146 -12.76 -7.29 -3.22
CA PRO A 146 -12.08 -6.42 -4.18
C PRO A 146 -11.19 -5.31 -3.57
N ALA A 147 -11.35 -5.00 -2.28
CA ALA A 147 -10.54 -4.00 -1.58
C ALA A 147 -9.22 -4.55 -1.00
N LEU A 148 -8.94 -5.86 -1.14
CA LEU A 148 -7.69 -6.50 -0.75
C LEU A 148 -6.91 -6.95 -1.99
N ARG A 149 -5.88 -6.19 -2.37
CA ARG A 149 -5.06 -6.42 -3.57
C ARG A 149 -3.60 -6.76 -3.27
N GLN A 150 -3.22 -6.84 -2.00
CA GLN A 150 -1.85 -7.14 -1.63
C GLN A 150 -1.79 -8.15 -0.49
N TRP A 151 -0.93 -9.15 -0.66
CA TRP A 151 -0.68 -10.20 0.31
C TRP A 151 0.77 -10.13 0.76
N ARG A 152 1.07 -10.52 2.00
CA ARG A 152 2.43 -10.53 2.52
C ARG A 152 2.88 -11.92 2.91
N VAL A 153 4.13 -12.23 2.58
CA VAL A 153 4.81 -13.47 2.98
C VAL A 153 6.22 -13.13 3.46
N GLY A 154 6.82 -13.93 4.34
CA GLY A 154 8.18 -13.67 4.80
C GLY A 154 9.18 -13.68 3.64
N GLU A 155 10.14 -12.76 3.63
CA GLU A 155 11.06 -12.58 2.49
C GLU A 155 11.92 -13.82 2.17
N HIS A 156 12.16 -14.68 3.17
CA HIS A 156 12.88 -15.95 3.00
C HIS A 156 12.07 -17.02 2.25
N THR A 157 10.77 -16.82 2.07
CA THR A 157 9.99 -17.66 1.16
C THR A 157 10.53 -17.49 -0.26
N ALA A 158 10.49 -18.53 -1.09
CA ALA A 158 10.88 -18.38 -2.48
C ALA A 158 10.04 -17.32 -3.21
N ARG A 159 10.59 -16.72 -4.27
CA ARG A 159 9.90 -15.71 -5.06
C ARG A 159 8.69 -16.33 -5.79
N PRO A 160 7.64 -15.55 -6.08
CA PRO A 160 6.54 -15.97 -6.93
C PRO A 160 7.04 -16.54 -8.26
N ASP A 161 6.56 -17.73 -8.60
CA ASP A 161 6.72 -18.34 -9.91
C ASP A 161 5.59 -17.80 -10.81
N LEU A 162 5.86 -16.70 -11.50
CA LEU A 162 4.82 -15.94 -12.21
C LEU A 162 4.23 -16.70 -13.41
N GLU A 163 4.95 -17.69 -13.96
CA GLU A 163 4.43 -18.56 -15.03
C GLU A 163 3.32 -19.48 -14.50
N ARG A 164 3.43 -19.90 -13.24
CA ARG A 164 2.44 -20.75 -12.56
C ARG A 164 1.40 -19.97 -11.77
N CYS A 165 1.65 -18.69 -11.48
CA CYS A 165 0.69 -17.85 -10.77
C CYS A 165 -0.50 -17.47 -11.65
N SER A 166 -1.64 -17.20 -11.00
CA SER A 166 -2.82 -16.60 -11.64
C SER A 166 -3.25 -15.36 -10.87
N ALA A 167 -3.56 -14.30 -11.60
CA ALA A 167 -3.94 -12.99 -11.06
C ALA A 167 -2.90 -12.37 -10.11
N ILE A 168 -1.61 -12.57 -10.40
CA ILE A 168 -0.48 -11.92 -9.70
C ILE A 168 0.29 -11.06 -10.71
N ALA A 169 0.34 -9.75 -10.47
CA ALA A 169 1.05 -8.81 -11.35
C ALA A 169 2.54 -8.65 -11.02
N GLY A 170 2.95 -9.07 -9.83
CA GLY A 170 4.33 -8.96 -9.38
C GLY A 170 4.46 -8.90 -7.88
N HIS A 171 5.60 -8.41 -7.42
CA HIS A 171 5.90 -8.31 -6.00
C HIS A 171 7.03 -7.32 -5.72
N THR A 172 7.11 -6.85 -4.48
CA THR A 172 8.27 -6.12 -3.93
C THR A 172 8.65 -6.67 -2.55
N THR A 173 9.82 -6.34 -2.05
CA THR A 173 10.27 -6.68 -0.70
C THR A 173 10.50 -5.40 0.10
N HIS A 174 9.99 -5.35 1.33
CA HIS A 174 10.24 -4.25 2.27
C HIS A 174 10.15 -4.76 3.70
N ALA A 175 11.07 -4.32 4.57
CA ALA A 175 11.03 -4.60 6.01
C ALA A 175 10.81 -6.10 6.35
N GLY A 176 11.62 -6.99 5.75
CA GLY A 176 11.58 -8.43 6.02
C GLY A 176 10.43 -9.21 5.36
N MET A 177 9.59 -8.53 4.58
CA MET A 177 8.38 -9.11 3.98
C MET A 177 8.36 -8.91 2.47
N ARG A 178 7.87 -9.91 1.74
CA ARG A 178 7.49 -9.81 0.33
C ARG A 178 6.01 -9.50 0.20
N TYR A 179 5.71 -8.43 -0.50
CA TYR A 179 4.38 -7.97 -0.84
C TYR A 179 4.05 -8.44 -2.26
N VAL A 180 3.05 -9.30 -2.38
CA VAL A 180 2.59 -9.90 -3.63
C VAL A 180 1.34 -9.15 -4.09
N HIS A 181 1.35 -8.68 -5.34
CA HIS A 181 0.30 -7.83 -5.91
C HIS A 181 -0.74 -8.69 -6.63
N ALA A 182 -1.90 -8.89 -6.01
CA ALA A 182 -3.02 -9.61 -6.58
C ALA A 182 -3.89 -8.67 -7.42
N THR A 183 -4.35 -9.15 -8.58
CA THR A 183 -5.16 -8.36 -9.53
C THR A 183 -6.62 -8.78 -9.57
N SER A 184 -6.98 -9.81 -8.80
CA SER A 184 -8.34 -10.32 -8.65
C SER A 184 -8.65 -10.61 -7.18
N ASP A 185 -9.94 -10.76 -6.86
CA ASP A 185 -10.39 -11.13 -5.51
C ASP A 185 -10.03 -12.57 -5.15
N GLN A 186 -9.72 -13.38 -6.17
CA GLN A 186 -9.08 -14.67 -6.09
C GLN A 186 -7.77 -14.67 -6.88
N ALA A 187 -6.68 -15.08 -6.24
CA ALA A 187 -5.40 -15.32 -6.89
C ALA A 187 -4.84 -16.70 -6.53
N ILE A 188 -3.96 -17.22 -7.40
CA ILE A 188 -3.19 -18.43 -7.14
C ILE A 188 -1.71 -18.05 -7.11
N LEU A 189 -1.07 -18.31 -5.98
CA LEU A 189 0.35 -18.07 -5.75
C LEU A 189 1.10 -19.39 -5.75
N HIS A 190 2.06 -19.53 -6.67
CA HIS A 190 3.11 -20.53 -6.62
C HIS A 190 4.44 -19.83 -6.32
N VAL A 191 5.34 -20.51 -5.61
CA VAL A 191 6.68 -20.00 -5.26
C VAL A 191 7.73 -21.01 -5.68
N GLY A 192 8.97 -20.55 -5.89
CA GLY A 192 10.10 -21.44 -6.23
C GLY A 192 10.64 -21.30 -7.65
N GLY A 193 10.04 -20.45 -8.48
CA GLY A 193 10.51 -20.19 -9.84
C GLY A 193 11.56 -19.07 -9.91
N GLN A 194 12.52 -19.22 -10.82
CA GLN A 194 13.18 -18.06 -11.42
C GLN A 194 12.23 -17.54 -12.49
N SER A 195 11.62 -16.37 -12.31
CA SER A 195 10.71 -15.83 -13.32
C SER A 195 11.50 -14.99 -14.33
N PRO A 196 11.72 -15.46 -15.58
CA PRO A 196 12.27 -14.64 -16.66
C PRO A 196 11.24 -13.63 -17.19
N LEU A 197 10.03 -13.62 -16.62
CA LEU A 197 8.94 -12.72 -16.99
C LEU A 197 9.10 -11.34 -16.32
N PRO A 198 8.77 -10.25 -17.03
CA PRO A 198 8.63 -8.94 -16.42
C PRO A 198 7.45 -8.93 -15.45
N TYR A 199 7.56 -8.10 -14.42
CA TYR A 199 6.54 -7.97 -13.38
C TYR A 199 6.57 -6.60 -12.73
N LEU A 200 5.45 -6.21 -12.12
CA LEU A 200 5.34 -4.97 -11.36
C LEU A 200 6.10 -5.10 -10.04
N ILE A 201 7.09 -4.23 -9.83
CA ILE A 201 7.78 -4.09 -8.54
C ILE A 201 6.85 -3.32 -7.60
N ASP A 202 6.48 -2.10 -7.95
CA ASP A 202 5.54 -1.27 -7.20
C ASP A 202 4.86 -0.21 -8.07
N ALA A 203 3.77 0.37 -7.55
CA ALA A 203 3.09 1.51 -8.14
C ALA A 203 2.39 2.35 -7.05
N ASN A 204 2.26 3.65 -7.28
CA ASN A 204 1.47 4.55 -6.43
C ASN A 204 -0.03 4.58 -6.81
N ALA A 205 -0.51 3.56 -7.52
CA ALA A 205 -1.87 3.46 -8.06
C ALA A 205 -2.40 2.02 -8.03
N ASP A 206 -3.73 1.87 -8.07
CA ASP A 206 -4.40 0.57 -8.12
C ASP A 206 -4.28 -0.04 -9.52
N ILE A 207 -4.11 -1.36 -9.61
CA ILE A 207 -4.25 -2.09 -10.87
C ILE A 207 -5.74 -2.34 -11.09
N ILE A 208 -6.33 -1.67 -12.07
CA ILE A 208 -7.75 -1.81 -12.41
C ILE A 208 -8.00 -2.83 -13.53
N ARG A 209 -6.96 -3.17 -14.30
CA ARG A 209 -6.99 -4.18 -15.35
C ARG A 209 -5.64 -4.89 -15.44
N PHE A 210 -5.67 -6.22 -15.54
CA PHE A 210 -4.50 -7.07 -15.75
C PHE A 210 -4.88 -8.27 -16.60
N GLU A 211 -4.45 -8.28 -17.86
CA GLU A 211 -4.86 -9.29 -18.83
C GLU A 211 -3.67 -9.80 -19.63
N THR A 212 -3.60 -11.12 -19.84
CA THR A 212 -2.63 -11.73 -20.75
C THR A 212 -2.99 -11.43 -22.20
N MET A 213 -1.99 -11.16 -23.03
CA MET A 213 -2.20 -10.85 -24.43
C MET A 213 -2.02 -12.05 -25.37
N PRO A 214 -2.71 -12.08 -26.53
CA PRO A 214 -2.39 -13.01 -27.61
C PRO A 214 -0.93 -12.82 -28.08
N GLY A 215 -0.16 -13.91 -28.12
CA GLY A 215 1.28 -13.85 -28.45
C GLY A 215 2.21 -13.59 -27.25
N GLY A 216 1.68 -13.55 -26.03
CA GLY A 216 2.44 -13.37 -24.80
C GLY A 216 2.45 -11.93 -24.28
N GLY A 217 2.79 -11.79 -23.00
CA GLY A 217 2.82 -10.50 -22.31
C GLY A 217 1.49 -10.09 -21.68
N TRP A 218 1.42 -8.83 -21.22
CA TRP A 218 0.32 -8.32 -20.39
C TRP A 218 -0.11 -6.92 -20.77
N THR A 219 -1.42 -6.66 -20.65
CA THR A 219 -2.00 -5.32 -20.54
C THR A 219 -2.23 -5.00 -19.07
N LEU A 220 -1.74 -3.84 -18.63
CA LEU A 220 -1.94 -3.30 -17.28
C LEU A 220 -2.59 -1.92 -17.39
N GLU A 221 -3.66 -1.69 -16.62
CA GLU A 221 -4.23 -0.35 -16.45
C GLU A 221 -4.19 0.05 -14.98
N PHE A 222 -3.78 1.30 -14.73
CA PHE A 222 -3.66 1.88 -13.40
C PHE A 222 -4.68 2.98 -13.17
N ALA A 223 -5.16 3.10 -11.94
CA ALA A 223 -5.85 4.29 -11.45
C ALA A 223 -5.39 4.65 -10.04
N GLY A 224 -4.83 5.84 -9.89
CA GLY A 224 -4.40 6.40 -8.61
C GLY A 224 -5.09 7.74 -8.33
N HIS A 225 -4.57 8.42 -7.31
CA HIS A 225 -5.07 9.74 -6.86
C HIS A 225 -4.06 10.87 -7.05
N VAL A 226 -2.85 10.54 -7.52
CA VAL A 226 -1.73 11.44 -7.77
C VAL A 226 -1.08 11.08 -9.12
N PRO A 227 -0.22 11.93 -9.69
CA PRO A 227 0.56 11.57 -10.88
C PRO A 227 1.19 10.19 -10.76
N LEU A 228 0.96 9.34 -11.76
CA LEU A 228 1.33 7.94 -11.70
C LEU A 228 2.84 7.75 -11.69
N GLN A 229 3.30 6.88 -10.81
CA GLN A 229 4.65 6.32 -10.79
C GLN A 229 4.55 4.81 -10.61
N ALA A 230 5.29 4.06 -11.42
CA ALA A 230 5.41 2.61 -11.29
C ALA A 230 6.80 2.13 -11.68
N ASN A 231 7.26 1.07 -11.01
CA ASN A 231 8.51 0.40 -11.29
C ASN A 231 8.22 -1.05 -11.68
N LEU A 232 8.85 -1.53 -12.74
CA LEU A 232 8.70 -2.90 -13.21
C LEU A 232 10.06 -3.51 -13.55
N THR A 233 10.16 -4.83 -13.42
CA THR A 233 11.26 -5.57 -14.04
C THR A 233 11.00 -5.69 -15.54
N LEU A 234 12.04 -5.50 -16.33
CA LEU A 234 11.99 -5.63 -17.78
C LEU A 234 13.21 -6.43 -18.26
N PRO A 235 13.14 -7.78 -18.21
CA PRO A 235 14.23 -8.64 -18.64
C PRO A 235 14.57 -8.44 -20.13
N PRO A 236 15.80 -8.84 -20.56
CA PRO A 236 16.15 -8.86 -21.97
C PRO A 236 15.09 -9.63 -22.80
N GLY A 237 14.80 -9.15 -24.00
CA GLY A 237 13.74 -9.72 -24.84
C GLY A 237 12.34 -9.19 -24.52
N TRP A 238 12.18 -8.23 -23.60
CA TRP A 238 10.89 -7.57 -23.33
C TRP A 238 10.92 -6.07 -23.62
N ARG A 239 9.76 -5.49 -23.93
CA ARG A 239 9.54 -4.06 -24.13
C ARG A 239 8.24 -3.59 -23.48
N VAL A 240 8.20 -2.33 -23.07
CA VAL A 240 6.98 -1.66 -22.61
C VAL A 240 6.49 -0.74 -23.72
N GLN A 241 5.20 -0.83 -24.04
CA GLN A 241 4.50 0.09 -24.92
C GLN A 241 3.48 0.88 -24.09
N THR A 242 3.45 2.19 -24.30
CA THR A 242 2.61 3.13 -23.55
C THR A 242 1.94 4.13 -24.48
N GLY A 243 0.97 4.89 -23.95
CA GLY A 243 0.46 6.08 -24.62
C GLY A 243 1.44 7.26 -24.56
N PRO A 244 1.22 8.32 -25.36
CA PRO A 244 2.15 9.45 -25.50
C PRO A 244 2.31 10.28 -24.20
N ALA A 245 1.34 10.23 -23.29
CA ALA A 245 1.37 10.95 -22.00
C ALA A 245 2.19 10.23 -20.90
N VAL A 246 2.80 9.09 -21.22
CA VAL A 246 3.54 8.24 -20.27
C VAL A 246 5.00 8.23 -20.65
N GLN A 247 5.86 8.62 -19.71
CA GLN A 247 7.31 8.57 -19.86
C GLN A 247 7.84 7.23 -19.35
N VAL A 248 8.77 6.65 -20.09
CA VAL A 248 9.42 5.38 -19.74
C VAL A 248 10.92 5.59 -19.68
N GLN A 249 11.51 5.34 -18.52
CA GLN A 249 12.95 5.37 -18.29
C GLN A 249 13.44 3.93 -18.14
N LEU A 250 14.24 3.46 -19.10
CA LEU A 250 14.79 2.11 -19.08
C LEU A 250 16.06 2.06 -18.23
N GLY A 251 16.16 1.06 -17.37
CA GLY A 251 17.35 0.71 -16.62
C GLY A 251 17.83 -0.71 -16.96
N THR A 252 18.88 -1.17 -16.27
CA THR A 252 19.38 -2.53 -16.45
C THR A 252 18.37 -3.54 -15.91
N GLY A 253 17.61 -4.18 -16.80
CA GLY A 253 16.58 -5.16 -16.44
C GLY A 253 15.34 -4.57 -15.76
N THR A 254 15.15 -3.25 -15.83
CA THR A 254 14.04 -2.53 -15.17
C THR A 254 13.49 -1.43 -16.06
N ALA A 255 12.26 -1.00 -15.79
CA ALA A 255 11.71 0.22 -16.35
C ALA A 255 10.97 1.01 -15.26
N ARG A 256 11.18 2.31 -15.27
CA ARG A 256 10.44 3.26 -14.47
C ARG A 256 9.44 3.99 -15.35
N ILE A 257 8.21 4.07 -14.86
CA ILE A 257 7.06 4.67 -15.55
C ILE A 257 6.65 5.90 -14.76
N ASP A 258 6.57 7.04 -15.43
CA ASP A 258 6.06 8.29 -14.85
C ASP A 258 4.98 8.87 -15.79
N SER A 259 3.85 9.29 -15.23
CA SER A 259 2.82 10.05 -15.96
C SER A 259 2.34 11.22 -15.12
N ARG A 260 1.98 12.32 -15.78
CA ARG A 260 1.33 13.47 -15.12
C ARG A 260 -0.14 13.18 -14.80
N ASP A 261 -0.72 12.19 -15.48
CA ASP A 261 -2.08 11.74 -15.24
C ASP A 261 -2.14 10.75 -14.07
N THR A 262 -3.31 10.64 -13.46
CA THR A 262 -3.56 9.67 -12.39
C THR A 262 -3.90 8.27 -12.92
N ARG A 263 -3.95 8.11 -14.25
CA ARG A 263 -4.25 6.86 -14.93
C ARG A 263 -3.25 6.63 -16.06
N ALA A 264 -2.88 5.38 -16.28
CA ALA A 264 -2.13 4.98 -17.46
C ALA A 264 -2.43 3.53 -17.84
N ALA A 265 -2.28 3.24 -19.12
CA ALA A 265 -2.29 1.89 -19.66
C ALA A 265 -0.89 1.54 -20.18
N LEU A 266 -0.40 0.35 -19.82
CA LEU A 266 0.86 -0.21 -20.28
C LEU A 266 0.59 -1.54 -20.97
N ARG A 267 1.37 -1.83 -22.01
CA ARG A 267 1.46 -3.16 -22.60
C ARG A 267 2.91 -3.63 -22.47
N ILE A 268 3.11 -4.76 -21.80
CA ILE A 268 4.43 -5.38 -21.64
C ILE A 268 4.48 -6.57 -22.59
N LEU A 269 5.39 -6.53 -23.56
CA LEU A 269 5.41 -7.43 -24.71
C LEU A 269 6.79 -8.05 -24.92
N PRO A 270 6.86 -9.29 -25.44
CA PRO A 270 8.10 -9.79 -26.01
C PRO A 270 8.59 -8.84 -27.12
N LYS A 271 9.91 -8.73 -27.26
CA LYS A 271 10.56 -8.17 -28.44
C LYS A 271 10.39 -9.18 -29.58
N ALA A 272 10.08 -8.67 -30.77
CA ALA A 272 10.09 -9.45 -31.99
C ALA A 272 11.53 -9.88 -32.33
#